data_AF-A0AAJ6ZV97-F1
#
_entry.id   AF-A0AAJ6ZV97-F1
#
_cell.length_a   1.000
_cell.length_b   1.000
_cell.length_c   1.000
_cell.angle_alpha   90.00
_cell.angle_beta   90.00
_cell.angle_gamma   90.00
#
_symmetry.space_group_name_H-M   'P 1'
#
loop_
_entity.id
_entity.type
_entity.pdbx_description
1 polymer ?
#
loop_
_entity_poly.entity_id
_entity_poly.type
_entity_poly.pdbx_seq_one_letter_code
_entity_poly.pdbx_strand_id
1 'polypeptide(L)'
;MDFKPVLLLTASLCFVLSQRPPYAGKHPIGYPEVEKTSEQYGGTTEFPLERLPLEARGDINLVKRLVQLPIDQQPFWLINWQALEWYRQHPRTYPIRENSFLKDP
;
A
#
# COMPACT_ATOMS: atom_id res chain seq x y z
N MET A 1 -1.14 -58.19 2.72
CA MET A 1 -1.60 -56.98 3.43
C MET A 1 -2.47 -56.20 2.45
N ASP A 2 -3.68 -55.83 2.84
CA ASP A 2 -4.59 -55.11 1.96
C ASP A 2 -4.20 -53.63 1.91
N PHE A 3 -3.73 -53.17 0.75
CA PHE A 3 -3.23 -51.79 0.56
C PHE A 3 -4.34 -50.75 0.32
N LYS A 4 -5.56 -51.21 0.04
CA LYS A 4 -6.74 -50.35 -0.20
C LYS A 4 -7.05 -49.38 0.95
N PRO A 5 -7.12 -49.80 2.23
CA PRO A 5 -7.36 -48.89 3.35
C PRO A 5 -6.24 -47.86 3.54
N VAL A 6 -4.98 -48.27 3.30
CA VAL A 6 -3.82 -47.36 3.38
C VAL A 6 -3.93 -46.27 2.31
N LEU A 7 -4.25 -46.65 1.07
CA LEU A 7 -4.39 -45.70 -0.03
C LEU A 7 -5.55 -44.70 0.20
N LEU A 8 -6.68 -45.18 0.74
CA LEU A 8 -7.81 -44.31 1.08
C LEU A 8 -7.47 -43.30 2.18
N LEU A 9 -6.77 -43.75 3.24
CA LEU A 9 -6.31 -42.85 4.30
C LEU A 9 -5.32 -41.80 3.80
N THR A 10 -4.36 -42.20 2.95
CA THR A 10 -3.40 -41.26 2.37
C THR A 10 -4.07 -40.25 1.45
N ALA A 11 -5.04 -40.68 0.62
CA ALA A 11 -5.77 -39.78 -0.26
C ALA A 11 -6.59 -38.77 0.55
N SER A 12 -7.29 -39.22 1.59
CA SER A 12 -8.07 -38.35 2.48
C SER A 12 -7.19 -37.28 3.14
N LEU A 13 -6.01 -37.65 3.64
CA LEU A 13 -5.08 -36.70 4.24
C LEU A 13 -4.60 -35.63 3.24
N CYS A 14 -4.25 -36.03 2.02
CA CYS A 14 -3.85 -35.11 0.96
C CYS A 14 -4.96 -34.10 0.61
N PHE A 15 -6.22 -34.53 0.58
CA PHE A 15 -7.35 -33.63 0.34
C PHE A 15 -7.50 -32.59 1.45
N VAL A 16 -7.37 -32.97 2.72
CA VAL A 16 -7.47 -32.03 3.86
C VAL A 16 -6.36 -30.99 3.83
N LEU A 17 -5.11 -31.41 3.56
CA LEU A 17 -3.96 -30.51 3.49
C LEU A 17 -3.99 -29.56 2.28
N SER A 18 -4.75 -29.92 1.23
CA SER A 18 -4.83 -29.14 -0.01
C SER A 18 -6.00 -28.15 -0.05
N GLN A 19 -6.82 -28.05 1.01
CA GLN A 19 -8.01 -27.18 0.99
C GLN A 19 -7.70 -25.68 0.93
N ARG A 20 -6.52 -25.24 1.41
CA ARG A 20 -6.12 -23.82 1.32
C ARG A 20 -4.60 -23.70 1.20
N PRO A 21 -4.08 -23.07 0.14
CA PRO A 21 -2.64 -22.89 0.00
C PRO A 21 -2.12 -21.89 1.06
N PRO A 22 -0.90 -22.09 1.58
CA PRO A 22 -0.36 -21.29 2.68
C PRO A 22 -0.12 -19.82 2.34
N TYR A 23 -0.06 -19.46 1.06
CA TYR A 23 0.05 -18.07 0.60
C TYR A 23 -1.28 -17.31 0.69
N ALA A 24 -2.42 -18.01 0.72
CA ALA A 24 -3.73 -17.40 0.91
C ALA A 24 -3.87 -17.11 2.40
N GLY A 25 -3.32 -15.98 2.85
CA GLY A 25 -3.30 -15.53 4.24
C GLY A 25 -4.65 -15.75 4.95
N LYS A 26 -4.64 -15.99 6.26
CA LYS A 26 -5.79 -16.52 7.02
C LYS A 26 -7.03 -15.62 7.04
N HIS A 27 -6.89 -14.37 6.59
CA HIS A 27 -7.93 -13.36 6.60
C HIS A 27 -8.99 -13.63 5.51
N PRO A 28 -10.23 -13.13 5.69
CA PRO A 28 -11.25 -13.16 4.66
C PRO A 28 -10.76 -12.44 3.40
N ILE A 29 -10.91 -13.09 2.24
CA ILE A 29 -10.63 -12.47 0.95
C ILE A 29 -11.76 -11.47 0.69
N GLY A 30 -11.47 -10.18 0.65
CA GLY A 30 -12.42 -9.15 0.24
C GLY A 30 -12.57 -7.96 1.18
N TYR A 31 -11.97 -7.97 2.37
CA TYR A 31 -11.98 -6.81 3.26
C TYR A 31 -10.57 -6.54 3.78
N PRO A 32 -9.97 -5.39 3.42
CA PRO A 32 -8.72 -4.96 4.05
C PRO A 32 -8.97 -4.71 5.54
N GLU A 33 -8.04 -5.13 6.38
CA GLU A 33 -8.05 -4.75 7.79
C GLU A 33 -7.85 -3.23 7.86
N VAL A 34 -8.79 -2.53 8.51
CA VAL A 34 -8.69 -1.08 8.66
C VAL A 34 -7.62 -0.82 9.71
N GLU A 35 -6.39 -0.56 9.26
CA GLU A 35 -5.34 -0.05 10.13
C GLU A 35 -5.84 1.25 10.76
N LYS A 36 -5.98 1.27 12.09
CA LYS A 36 -6.23 2.51 12.81
C LYS A 36 -4.96 3.33 12.69
N THR A 37 -4.98 4.33 11.80
CA THR A 37 -3.88 5.29 11.64
C THR A 37 -3.49 5.82 13.01
N SER A 38 -2.33 5.41 13.53
CA SER A 38 -1.70 6.13 14.63
C SER A 38 -1.41 7.54 14.12
N GLU A 39 -2.02 8.54 14.76
CA GLU A 39 -2.04 9.97 14.37
C GLU A 39 -0.66 10.66 14.45
N GLN A 40 0.43 9.98 14.11
CA GLN A 40 1.79 10.45 14.28
C GLN A 40 2.54 10.52 12.95
N TYR A 41 1.91 11.13 11.95
CA TYR A 41 2.63 11.63 10.78
C TYR A 41 2.08 12.99 10.35
N GLY A 42 2.08 13.93 11.29
CA GLY A 42 1.91 15.36 11.00
C GLY A 42 3.28 15.97 10.70
N GLY A 43 3.71 15.90 9.44
CA GLY A 43 4.94 16.58 8.98
C GLY A 43 4.74 18.09 8.99
N THR A 44 5.57 18.79 9.77
CA THR A 44 5.67 20.25 9.81
C THR A 44 6.01 20.81 8.43
N THR A 45 5.45 21.99 8.12
CA THR A 45 5.58 22.76 6.87
C THR A 45 6.96 23.39 6.66
N GLU A 46 8.02 22.67 7.02
CA GLU A 46 9.39 22.97 6.62
C GLU A 46 9.80 21.86 5.66
N PHE A 47 10.23 22.21 4.44
CA PHE A 47 10.72 21.24 3.43
C PHE A 47 11.51 20.13 4.13
N PRO A 48 10.96 18.91 4.28
CA PRO A 48 11.69 17.87 4.98
C PRO A 48 12.92 17.61 4.13
N LEU A 49 14.11 17.92 4.66
CA LEU A 49 15.39 17.53 4.06
C LEU A 49 15.44 16.01 3.80
N GLU A 50 14.52 15.27 4.41
CA GLU A 50 14.28 13.84 4.27
C GLU A 50 13.66 13.42 2.94
N ARG A 51 12.99 14.32 2.19
CA ARG A 51 12.43 13.99 0.86
C ARG A 51 12.75 15.07 -0.15
N LEU A 52 13.92 14.95 -0.76
CA LEU A 52 14.15 15.60 -2.05
C LEU A 52 13.57 14.74 -3.18
N PRO A 53 13.29 15.36 -4.34
CA PRO A 53 13.09 14.63 -5.59
C PRO A 53 14.24 13.64 -5.80
N LEU A 54 13.91 12.40 -6.20
CA LEU A 54 14.91 11.35 -6.44
C LEU A 54 15.93 11.78 -7.50
N GLU A 55 15.43 12.48 -8.51
CA GLU A 55 16.19 13.03 -9.64
C GLU A 55 17.21 14.07 -9.20
N ALA A 56 16.96 14.77 -8.09
CA ALA A 56 17.90 15.74 -7.52
C ALA A 56 19.09 15.07 -6.81
N ARG A 57 19.06 13.74 -6.60
CA ARG A 57 20.16 12.97 -5.96
C ARG A 57 20.63 13.55 -4.61
N GLY A 58 19.72 14.20 -3.88
CA GLY A 58 20.04 14.86 -2.62
C GLY A 58 20.61 16.28 -2.74
N ASP A 59 20.72 16.85 -3.94
CA ASP A 59 21.18 18.23 -4.14
C ASP A 59 20.05 19.25 -3.91
N ILE A 60 20.08 19.84 -2.72
CA ILE A 60 19.13 20.88 -2.28
C ILE A 60 19.28 22.17 -3.09
N ASN A 61 20.50 22.53 -3.48
CA ASN A 61 20.76 23.80 -4.16
C ASN A 61 20.20 23.78 -5.59
N LEU A 62 20.25 22.61 -6.24
CA LEU A 62 19.62 22.38 -7.53
C LEU A 62 18.10 22.60 -7.44
N VAL A 63 17.44 21.94 -6.49
CA VAL A 63 15.98 22.08 -6.30
C VAL A 63 15.61 23.53 -6.00
N LYS A 64 16.36 24.20 -5.11
CA LYS A 64 16.13 25.60 -4.75
C LYS A 64 16.21 26.53 -5.96
N ARG A 65 17.15 26.29 -6.88
CA ARG A 65 17.28 27.07 -8.12
C ARG A 65 16.13 26.78 -9.08
N LEU A 66 15.75 25.51 -9.24
CA LEU A 66 14.69 25.13 -10.17
C LEU A 66 13.33 25.66 -9.73
N VAL A 67 13.01 25.65 -8.43
CA VAL A 67 11.74 26.18 -7.90
C VAL A 67 11.59 27.68 -8.14
N GLN A 68 12.70 28.42 -8.25
CA GLN A 68 12.68 29.86 -8.55
C GLN A 68 12.35 30.17 -10.02
N LEU A 69 12.44 29.17 -10.91
CA LEU A 69 12.11 29.34 -12.32
C LEU A 69 10.58 29.43 -12.52
N PRO A 70 10.11 30.14 -13.57
CA PRO A 70 8.74 30.04 -14.06
C PRO A 70 8.31 28.59 -14.30
N ILE A 71 7.03 28.27 -14.08
CA ILE A 71 6.50 26.89 -14.10
C ILE A 71 6.75 26.16 -15.43
N ASP A 72 6.71 26.90 -16.53
CA ASP A 72 6.97 26.49 -17.90
C ASP A 72 8.44 26.14 -18.15
N GLN A 73 9.35 26.62 -17.29
CA GLN A 73 10.78 26.33 -17.34
C GLN A 73 11.21 25.30 -16.30
N GLN A 74 10.30 24.89 -15.40
CA GLN A 74 10.57 23.84 -14.43
C GLN A 74 10.53 22.47 -15.12
N PRO A 75 11.43 21.54 -14.73
CA PRO A 75 11.39 20.20 -15.29
C PRO A 75 10.14 19.45 -14.79
N PHE A 76 9.53 18.65 -15.65
CA PHE A 76 8.28 17.93 -15.35
C PHE A 76 8.39 17.04 -14.10
N TRP A 77 9.57 16.48 -13.82
CA TRP A 77 9.79 15.65 -12.64
C TRP A 77 9.61 16.44 -11.34
N LEU A 78 10.00 17.73 -11.33
CA LEU A 78 9.86 18.58 -10.15
C LEU A 78 8.38 18.91 -9.90
N ILE A 79 7.65 19.21 -10.96
CA ILE A 79 6.20 19.48 -10.93
C ILE A 79 5.44 18.24 -10.43
N ASN A 80 5.75 17.07 -11.00
CA ASN A 80 5.14 15.80 -10.58
C ASN A 80 5.48 15.46 -9.12
N TRP A 81 6.73 15.70 -8.71
CA TRP A 81 7.14 15.47 -7.34
C TRP A 81 6.37 16.38 -6.36
N GLN A 82 6.20 17.67 -6.67
CA GLN A 82 5.40 18.60 -5.86
C GLN A 82 3.94 18.13 -5.77
N ALA A 83 3.34 17.70 -6.88
CA ALA A 83 1.98 17.17 -6.89
C ALA A 83 1.86 15.90 -6.03
N LEU A 84 2.85 15.00 -6.10
CA LEU A 84 2.89 13.79 -5.28
C LEU A 84 3.03 14.11 -3.79
N GLU A 85 3.89 15.05 -3.41
CA GLU A 85 4.00 15.50 -2.02
C GLU A 85 2.67 16.07 -1.52
N TRP A 86 1.97 16.86 -2.35
CA TRP A 86 0.64 17.35 -2.03
C TRP A 86 -0.35 16.19 -1.78
N TYR A 87 -0.37 15.16 -2.63
CA TYR A 87 -1.23 13.98 -2.45
C TYR A 87 -0.85 13.12 -1.24
N ARG A 88 0.43 13.07 -0.87
CA ARG A 88 0.87 12.36 0.34
C ARG A 88 0.34 13.05 1.60
N GLN A 89 0.27 14.38 1.59
CA GLN A 89 -0.34 15.15 2.68
C GLN A 89 -1.87 15.09 2.66
N HIS A 90 -2.47 14.88 1.48
CA HIS A 90 -3.91 14.82 1.26
C HIS A 90 -4.31 13.46 0.65
N PRO A 91 -4.20 12.36 1.42
CA PRO A 91 -4.54 11.04 0.91
C PRO A 91 -5.99 11.03 0.45
N ARG A 92 -6.21 10.65 -0.82
CA ARG A 92 -7.55 10.45 -1.36
C ARG A 92 -8.13 9.18 -0.74
N THR A 93 -8.89 9.34 0.34
CA THR A 93 -9.67 8.24 0.91
C THR A 93 -10.92 8.04 0.06
N TYR A 94 -11.03 6.88 -0.59
CA TYR A 94 -12.30 6.45 -1.15
C TYR A 94 -13.19 5.98 0.00
N PRO A 95 -14.49 6.32 0.03
CA PRO A 95 -15.39 5.74 1.01
C PRO A 95 -15.36 4.23 0.83
N ILE A 96 -15.03 3.51 1.90
CA ILE A 96 -15.10 2.06 1.91
C ILE A 96 -16.58 1.71 1.71
N ARG A 97 -16.86 0.86 0.71
CA ARG A 97 -18.22 0.37 0.49
C ARG A 97 -18.69 -0.33 1.76
N GLU A 98 -19.79 0.15 2.33
CA GLU A 98 -20.39 -0.45 3.52
C GLU A 98 -20.71 -1.93 3.28
N ASN A 99 -20.44 -2.76 4.28
CA ASN A 99 -20.71 -4.18 4.23
C ASN A 99 -22.22 -4.43 4.31
N SER A 100 -22.81 -4.94 3.22
CA SER A 100 -24.23 -5.29 3.16
C SER A 100 -24.64 -6.42 4.10
N PHE A 101 -23.69 -7.26 4.54
CA PHE A 101 -23.94 -8.40 5.43
C PHE A 101 -24.01 -8.03 6.92
N LEU A 102 -23.71 -6.78 7.30
CA LEU A 102 -23.85 -6.31 8.69
C LEU A 102 -25.23 -5.75 9.00
N LYS A 103 -26.14 -5.70 8.02
CA LYS A 103 -27.45 -5.04 8.17
C LYS A 103 -28.52 -5.92 8.83
N ASP A 104 -28.35 -7.24 8.85
CA ASP A 104 -29.36 -8.19 9.36
C ASP A 104 -28.70 -9.31 10.20
N PRO A 105 -29.00 -9.44 11.51
CA PRO A 105 -28.68 -10.64 12.30
C PRO A 105 -29.62 -11.81 12.03
#